data_AF-X0RFF6-F1
#
_entry.id   AF-X0RFF6-F1
#
_cell.length_a   1.000
_cell.length_b   1.000
_cell.length_c   1.000
_cell.angle_alpha   90.00
_cell.angle_beta   90.00
_cell.angle_gamma   90.00
#
_symmetry.space_group_name_H-M   'P 1'
#
loop_
_entity.id
_entity.type
_entity.pdbx_description
1 polymer ?
#
loop_
_entity_poly.entity_id
_entity_poly.type
_entity_poly.pdbx_seq_one_letter_code
_entity_poly.pdbx_strand_id
1 'polypeptide(L)'
;MPSLDFEKEKNDFRDYYSSNIKLLEGATDSFKTLISTLINFSEDIPISRIESRLKDKEECIRKFNVKYRKKLESSSTDYIIKDKITDLIGIRVVCLYEDDIEKIKNILADHFSIIDETDKISQVESTEDSFGYKGLHLDLKIGEQRRELPEYKKFTNFNFEIQIRTITQDSWSVLDHKIKYKKSIPSSLKRRINTLAALFELADREFKEIKLATEEEIAKVEREEIEVSETTKNGSTGPTENTKSSSNGRLNAFGFLKIVKHFFKDYDFEDYKVDGFTQEIVAVDPNITRSDFNEYMKDNISKVKQYKSFFEKASESNEKLNPFTIIRHCLYLHNKEKYSSFLTKVSKEAFDQWLMKNS
;
A
#
# COMPACT_ATOMS: atom_id res chain seq x y z
N MET A 1 5.54 43.12 20.14
CA MET A 1 4.24 43.63 20.62
C MET A 1 3.34 43.68 19.40
N PRO A 2 2.09 43.18 19.47
CA PRO A 2 1.15 43.24 18.35
C PRO A 2 1.03 44.67 17.81
N SER A 3 0.88 44.79 16.49
CA SER A 3 0.82 46.09 15.82
C SER A 3 0.04 46.01 14.51
N LEU A 4 -0.68 47.08 14.16
CA LEU A 4 -1.25 47.28 12.82
C LEU A 4 -0.18 47.70 11.77
N ASP A 5 1.05 48.02 12.20
CA ASP A 5 2.16 48.31 11.27
C ASP A 5 2.65 47.02 10.60
N PHE A 6 2.16 46.78 9.38
CA PHE A 6 2.52 45.62 8.58
C PHE A 6 4.01 45.52 8.25
N GLU A 7 4.70 46.63 7.96
CA GLU A 7 6.12 46.56 7.58
C GLU A 7 7.00 46.27 8.79
N LYS A 8 6.65 46.80 9.97
CA LYS A 8 7.28 46.40 11.23
C LYS A 8 7.08 44.91 11.51
N GLU A 9 5.84 44.42 11.53
CA GLU A 9 5.52 43.02 11.81
C GLU A 9 6.20 42.04 10.82
N LYS A 10 6.34 42.47 9.55
CA LYS A 10 7.05 41.73 8.51
C LYS A 10 8.55 41.61 8.80
N ASN A 11 9.19 42.68 9.27
CA ASN A 11 10.60 42.63 9.68
C ASN A 11 10.78 41.79 10.95
N ASP A 12 9.92 41.97 11.95
CA ASP A 12 9.93 41.18 13.18
C ASP A 12 9.79 39.67 12.88
N PHE A 13 8.92 39.31 11.93
CA PHE A 13 8.78 37.91 11.49
C PHE A 13 10.02 37.38 10.77
N ARG A 14 10.67 38.18 9.91
CA ARG A 14 11.92 37.78 9.22
C ARG A 14 13.06 37.55 10.20
N ASP A 15 13.18 38.41 11.21
CA ASP A 15 14.20 38.29 12.25
C ASP A 15 13.95 37.06 13.13
N TYR A 16 12.69 36.85 13.54
CA TYR A 16 12.27 35.63 14.22
C TYR A 16 12.62 34.38 13.41
N TYR A 17 12.23 34.32 12.13
CA TYR A 17 12.47 33.18 11.27
C TYR A 17 13.97 32.89 11.12
N SER A 18 14.77 33.93 10.85
CA SER A 18 16.22 33.81 10.66
C SER A 18 16.93 33.37 11.95
N SER A 19 16.50 33.89 13.10
CA SER A 19 17.07 33.54 14.40
C SER A 19 16.73 32.11 14.84
N ASN A 20 15.62 31.55 14.35
CA ASN A 20 15.13 30.23 14.74
C ASN A 20 15.29 29.17 13.64
N ILE A 21 15.93 29.47 12.51
CA ILE A 21 16.00 28.59 11.33
C ILE A 21 16.53 27.19 11.67
N LYS A 22 17.66 27.09 12.38
CA LYS A 22 18.25 25.81 12.77
C LYS A 22 17.36 25.02 13.71
N LEU A 23 16.60 25.71 14.56
CA LEU A 23 15.69 25.08 15.51
C LEU A 23 14.43 24.57 14.78
N LEU A 24 13.93 25.32 13.81
CA LEU A 24 12.82 24.92 12.94
C LEU A 24 13.19 23.73 12.04
N GLU A 25 14.39 23.73 11.45
CA GLU A 25 14.92 22.59 10.69
C GLU A 25 15.05 21.35 11.58
N GLY A 26 15.65 21.50 12.77
CA GLY A 26 15.75 20.41 13.73
C GLY A 26 14.39 19.87 14.20
N ALA A 27 13.39 20.74 14.39
CA ALA A 27 12.02 20.32 14.71
C ALA A 27 11.39 19.56 13.55
N THR A 28 11.59 20.04 12.32
CA THR A 28 11.08 19.41 11.09
C THR A 28 11.59 17.98 10.95
N ASP A 29 12.89 17.77 11.11
CA ASP A 29 13.51 16.44 11.00
C ASP A 29 13.10 15.51 12.16
N SER A 30 13.02 16.07 13.37
CA SER A 30 12.59 15.32 14.56
C SER A 30 11.15 14.84 14.45
N PHE A 31 10.22 15.71 14.04
CA PHE A 31 8.81 15.36 13.86
C PHE A 31 8.63 14.36 12.72
N LYS A 32 9.33 14.53 11.59
CA LYS A 32 9.32 13.55 10.49
C LYS A 32 9.77 12.18 10.97
N THR A 33 10.87 12.12 11.72
CA THR A 33 11.44 10.86 12.22
C THR A 33 10.49 10.18 13.19
N LEU A 34 9.91 10.94 14.12
CA LEU A 34 8.94 10.42 15.07
C LEU A 34 7.70 9.86 14.38
N ILE A 35 7.11 10.62 13.45
CA ILE A 35 5.92 10.19 12.70
C ILE A 35 6.20 8.92 11.88
N SER A 36 7.34 8.90 11.17
CA SER A 36 7.77 7.71 10.42
C SER A 36 7.89 6.49 11.33
N THR A 37 8.48 6.68 12.51
CA THR A 37 8.63 5.60 13.50
C THR A 37 7.27 5.09 13.99
N LEU A 38 6.37 5.99 14.41
CA LEU A 38 5.05 5.63 14.93
C LEU A 38 4.20 4.87 13.91
N ILE A 39 4.24 5.31 12.65
CA ILE A 39 3.46 4.64 11.60
C ILE A 39 4.07 3.27 11.26
N ASN A 40 5.39 3.16 11.14
CA ASN A 40 6.05 1.89 10.81
C ASN A 40 5.94 0.82 11.91
N PHE A 41 5.73 1.22 13.18
CA PHE A 41 5.43 0.27 14.26
C PHE A 41 4.03 -0.33 14.16
N SER A 42 3.14 0.24 13.34
CA SER A 42 1.82 -0.32 13.06
C SER A 42 1.94 -1.22 11.84
N GLU A 43 1.99 -2.54 12.04
CA GLU A 43 2.30 -3.53 10.99
C GLU A 43 1.33 -3.50 9.79
N ASP A 44 0.14 -2.89 9.94
CA ASP A 44 -0.96 -2.95 8.97
C ASP A 44 -1.12 -1.70 8.07
N ILE A 45 -0.14 -0.79 8.06
CA ILE A 45 -0.25 0.48 7.31
C ILE A 45 0.84 0.61 6.24
N PRO A 46 0.53 0.28 4.98
CA PRO A 46 1.49 0.44 3.90
C PRO A 46 1.65 1.94 3.53
N ILE A 47 2.81 2.49 3.85
CA ILE A 47 3.21 3.85 3.50
C ILE A 47 4.04 3.85 2.22
N SER A 48 3.68 4.73 1.28
CA SER A 48 4.48 4.97 0.08
C SER A 48 5.66 5.90 0.36
N ARG A 49 5.41 7.04 1.03
CA ARG A 49 6.46 8.02 1.37
C ARG A 49 6.04 8.98 2.48
N ILE A 50 7.04 9.48 3.19
CA ILE A 50 6.91 10.56 4.17
C ILE A 50 7.91 11.67 3.84
N GLU A 51 7.40 12.87 3.60
CA GLU A 51 8.20 14.04 3.28
C GLU A 51 7.97 15.14 4.30
N SER A 52 8.97 15.97 4.50
CA SER A 52 8.86 17.17 5.31
C SER A 52 9.39 18.36 4.53
N ARG A 53 8.88 19.54 4.87
CA ARG A 53 9.38 20.80 4.36
C ARG A 53 9.22 21.89 5.41
N LEU A 54 10.18 22.81 5.41
CA LEU A 54 10.03 24.08 6.09
C LEU A 54 9.54 25.12 5.07
N LYS A 55 8.50 25.86 5.43
CA LYS A 55 7.89 26.85 4.54
C LYS A 55 8.75 28.10 4.43
N ASP A 56 8.93 28.61 3.21
CA ASP A 56 9.71 29.82 2.98
C ASP A 56 9.09 31.04 3.68
N LYS A 57 9.95 31.90 4.23
CA LYS A 57 9.55 33.08 5.00
C LYS A 57 8.72 34.08 4.18
N GLU A 58 9.06 34.29 2.91
CA GLU A 58 8.33 35.21 2.04
C GLU A 58 6.99 34.58 1.62
N GLU A 59 6.93 33.26 1.48
CA GLU A 59 5.66 32.55 1.28
C GLU A 59 4.73 32.71 2.51
N CYS A 60 5.28 32.68 3.73
CA CYS A 60 4.54 32.92 4.96
C CYS A 60 3.95 34.33 5.01
N ILE A 61 4.76 35.35 4.73
CA ILE A 61 4.33 36.76 4.67
C ILE A 61 3.26 36.94 3.58
N ARG A 62 3.45 36.33 2.40
CA ARG A 62 2.46 36.37 1.31
C ARG A 62 1.14 35.72 1.74
N LYS A 63 1.18 34.56 2.40
CA LYS A 63 -0.02 33.89 2.94
C LYS A 63 -0.73 34.80 3.94
N PHE A 64 0.01 35.45 4.84
CA PHE A 64 -0.58 36.38 5.81
C PHE A 64 -1.28 37.55 5.13
N ASN A 65 -0.61 38.18 4.17
CA ASN A 65 -1.13 39.33 3.43
C ASN A 65 -2.44 38.98 2.71
N VAL A 66 -2.50 37.81 2.05
CA VAL A 66 -3.69 37.38 1.29
C VAL A 66 -4.83 36.90 2.20
N LYS A 67 -4.53 36.13 3.26
CA LYS A 67 -5.56 35.43 4.04
C LYS A 67 -6.06 36.21 5.26
N TYR A 68 -5.20 37.00 5.92
CA TYR A 68 -5.49 37.56 7.24
C TYR A 68 -5.50 39.09 7.26
N ARG A 69 -4.52 39.73 6.61
CA ARG A 69 -4.26 41.18 6.74
C ARG A 69 -5.51 42.03 6.50
N LYS A 70 -6.16 41.88 5.34
CA LYS A 70 -7.32 42.70 4.96
C LYS A 70 -8.43 42.66 6.02
N LYS A 71 -8.73 41.48 6.56
CA LYS A 71 -9.76 41.29 7.60
C LYS A 71 -9.35 41.91 8.93
N LEU A 72 -8.10 41.74 9.34
CA LEU A 72 -7.58 42.25 10.62
C LEU A 72 -7.47 43.79 10.62
N GLU A 73 -6.91 44.38 9.56
CA GLU A 73 -6.80 45.84 9.42
C GLU A 73 -8.19 46.49 9.32
N SER A 74 -9.13 45.88 8.59
CA SER A 74 -10.51 46.39 8.48
C SER A 74 -11.27 46.35 9.81
N SER A 75 -10.84 45.50 10.74
CA SER A 75 -11.38 45.41 12.10
C SER A 75 -10.50 46.10 13.15
N SER A 76 -9.47 46.86 12.73
CA SER A 76 -8.51 47.54 13.61
C SER A 76 -7.93 46.64 14.71
N THR A 77 -7.73 45.35 14.39
CA THR A 77 -7.20 44.36 15.32
C THR A 77 -5.69 44.23 15.13
N ASP A 78 -4.90 44.60 16.14
CA ASP A 78 -3.47 44.37 16.15
C ASP A 78 -3.13 42.87 15.96
N TYR A 79 -2.02 42.59 15.30
CA TYR A 79 -1.63 41.22 15.00
C TYR A 79 -0.13 40.99 15.15
N ILE A 80 0.22 39.71 15.26
CA ILE A 80 1.57 39.21 15.11
C ILE A 80 1.55 38.20 13.95
N ILE A 81 2.39 38.40 12.93
CA ILE A 81 2.39 37.52 11.75
C ILE A 81 2.71 36.07 12.15
N LYS A 82 3.71 35.88 13.02
CA LYS A 82 4.12 34.57 13.54
C LYS A 82 2.94 33.75 14.06
N ASP A 83 2.07 34.36 14.86
CA ASP A 83 0.98 33.66 15.55
C ASP A 83 -0.16 33.22 14.61
N LYS A 84 -0.18 33.73 13.37
CA LYS A 84 -1.17 33.35 12.33
C LYS A 84 -0.66 32.31 11.35
N ILE A 85 0.64 32.00 11.36
CA ILE A 85 1.25 31.01 10.47
C ILE A 85 1.50 29.72 11.27
N THR A 86 0.50 28.84 11.27
CA THR A 86 0.56 27.53 11.95
C THR A 86 1.30 26.46 11.16
N ASP A 87 1.43 26.64 9.84
CA ASP A 87 2.01 25.69 8.88
C ASP A 87 3.46 26.02 8.50
N LEU A 88 4.28 26.46 9.47
CA LEU A 88 5.72 26.68 9.22
C LEU A 88 6.40 25.35 8.87
N ILE A 89 6.14 24.33 9.68
CA ILE A 89 6.60 22.95 9.47
C ILE A 89 5.47 22.20 8.79
N GLY A 90 5.72 21.68 7.60
CA GLY A 90 4.77 20.87 6.85
C GLY A 90 5.30 19.45 6.69
N ILE A 91 4.49 18.46 7.06
CA ILE A 91 4.78 17.04 6.86
C ILE A 91 3.72 16.46 5.93
N ARG A 92 4.13 15.58 5.03
CA ARG A 92 3.24 14.88 4.13
C ARG A 92 3.44 13.38 4.29
N VAL A 93 2.35 12.68 4.54
CA VAL A 93 2.31 11.22 4.59
C VAL A 93 1.47 10.74 3.41
N VAL A 94 2.07 9.91 2.56
CA VAL A 94 1.39 9.31 1.41
C VAL A 94 1.21 7.82 1.67
N CYS A 95 -0.02 7.38 1.88
CA CYS A 95 -0.42 5.98 2.03
C CYS A 95 -0.90 5.39 0.70
N LEU A 96 -1.08 4.06 0.66
CA LEU A 96 -1.58 3.39 -0.53
C LEU A 96 -3.10 3.52 -0.68
N TYR A 97 -3.85 3.39 0.42
CA TYR A 97 -5.30 3.29 0.39
C TYR A 97 -5.98 4.33 1.29
N GLU A 98 -7.23 4.63 1.00
CA GLU A 98 -8.01 5.65 1.71
C GLU A 98 -8.25 5.30 3.18
N ASP A 99 -8.55 4.05 3.51
CA ASP A 99 -8.78 3.60 4.90
C ASP A 99 -7.55 3.79 5.80
N ASP A 100 -6.36 3.81 5.21
CA ASP A 100 -5.13 4.02 5.95
C ASP A 100 -5.01 5.48 6.44
N ILE A 101 -5.74 6.43 5.83
CA ILE A 101 -5.77 7.83 6.27
C ILE A 101 -6.31 7.93 7.71
N GLU A 102 -7.42 7.25 7.99
CA GLU A 102 -8.04 7.25 9.30
C GLU A 102 -7.19 6.52 10.34
N LYS A 103 -6.58 5.39 9.95
CA LYS A 103 -5.64 4.67 10.83
C LYS A 103 -4.45 5.55 11.23
N ILE A 104 -3.85 6.26 10.27
CA ILE A 104 -2.74 7.18 10.52
C ILE A 104 -3.20 8.33 11.42
N LYS A 105 -4.37 8.90 11.17
CA LYS A 105 -4.96 9.94 12.03
C LYS A 105 -5.04 9.46 13.48
N ASN A 106 -5.57 8.26 13.71
CA ASN A 106 -5.75 7.71 15.06
C ASN A 106 -4.40 7.52 15.78
N ILE A 107 -3.39 6.97 15.10
CA ILE A 107 -2.02 6.85 15.64
C ILE A 107 -1.46 8.23 16.03
N LEU A 108 -1.67 9.24 15.19
CA LEU A 108 -1.20 10.58 15.48
C LEU A 108 -1.96 11.22 16.64
N ALA A 109 -3.27 10.98 16.76
CA ALA A 109 -4.10 11.48 17.85
C ALA A 109 -3.63 10.94 19.22
N ASP A 110 -3.12 9.71 19.28
CA ASP A 110 -2.62 9.09 20.51
C ASP A 110 -1.28 9.69 20.98
N HIS A 111 -0.49 10.26 20.07
CA HIS A 111 0.87 10.74 20.35
C HIS A 111 1.05 12.26 20.27
N PHE A 112 0.13 12.96 19.62
CA PHE A 112 0.18 14.40 19.39
C PHE A 112 -1.11 15.09 19.83
N SER A 113 -1.01 16.36 20.20
CA SER A 113 -2.18 17.19 20.45
C SER A 113 -2.70 17.73 19.12
N ILE A 114 -3.92 17.35 18.73
CA ILE A 114 -4.61 17.91 17.56
C ILE A 114 -5.15 19.30 17.91
N ILE A 115 -4.71 20.32 17.18
CA ILE A 115 -5.16 21.71 17.33
C ILE A 115 -6.35 21.98 16.42
N ASP A 116 -6.25 21.54 15.17
CA ASP A 116 -7.30 21.72 14.16
C ASP A 116 -7.28 20.52 13.20
N GLU A 117 -8.46 20.20 12.67
CA GLU A 117 -8.66 19.13 11.70
C GLU A 117 -9.45 19.70 10.52
N THR A 118 -8.85 19.61 9.34
CA THR A 118 -9.51 19.97 8.09
C THR A 118 -9.54 18.77 7.18
N ASP A 119 -10.66 18.06 7.20
CA ASP A 119 -10.95 17.07 6.16
C ASP A 119 -11.33 17.79 4.86
N LYS A 120 -10.51 17.62 3.82
CA LYS A 120 -10.82 18.18 2.51
C LYS A 120 -11.58 17.19 1.65
N ILE A 121 -11.50 15.89 1.93
CA ILE A 121 -12.20 14.84 1.20
C ILE A 121 -13.70 15.15 1.19
N SER A 122 -14.27 15.46 2.37
CA SER A 122 -15.68 15.85 2.54
C SER A 122 -16.04 17.26 2.03
N GLN A 123 -15.06 18.15 1.80
CA GLN A 123 -15.35 19.52 1.34
C GLN A 123 -15.84 19.62 -0.11
N VAL A 124 -15.74 18.53 -0.88
CA VAL A 124 -16.29 18.41 -2.25
C VAL A 124 -17.79 18.70 -2.28
N GLU A 125 -18.53 18.35 -1.23
CA GLU A 125 -20.00 18.47 -1.23
C GLU A 125 -20.51 19.91 -1.02
N SER A 126 -19.66 20.81 -0.53
CA SER A 126 -20.11 22.08 0.07
C SER A 126 -19.86 23.34 -0.77
N THR A 127 -19.02 23.29 -1.82
CA THR A 127 -18.67 24.49 -2.60
C THR A 127 -18.45 24.22 -4.08
N GLU A 128 -19.23 24.86 -4.96
CA GLU A 128 -19.07 24.79 -6.43
C GLU A 128 -17.70 25.31 -6.93
N ASP A 129 -16.99 26.07 -6.11
CA ASP A 129 -15.73 26.75 -6.46
C ASP A 129 -14.46 26.09 -5.90
N SER A 130 -14.57 25.04 -5.08
CA SER A 130 -13.41 24.36 -4.51
C SER A 130 -13.38 22.86 -4.80
N PHE A 131 -12.30 22.43 -5.44
CA PHE A 131 -12.04 21.02 -5.75
C PHE A 131 -11.51 20.35 -4.48
N GLY A 132 -12.36 19.58 -3.80
CA GLY A 132 -12.12 19.06 -2.45
C GLY A 132 -11.27 17.80 -2.35
N TYR A 133 -11.04 17.03 -3.42
CA TYR A 133 -10.26 15.79 -3.36
C TYR A 133 -8.77 16.00 -2.98
N LYS A 134 -8.48 16.22 -1.70
CA LYS A 134 -7.19 16.75 -1.19
C LYS A 134 -6.83 16.19 0.20
N GLY A 135 -7.25 14.97 0.52
CA GLY A 135 -6.87 14.25 1.74
C GLY A 135 -7.16 15.00 3.06
N LEU A 136 -6.56 14.51 4.14
CA LEU A 136 -6.77 15.00 5.50
C LEU A 136 -5.62 15.93 5.92
N HIS A 137 -5.96 17.07 6.51
CA HIS A 137 -5.00 18.00 7.09
C HIS A 137 -5.20 18.06 8.61
N LEU A 138 -4.13 17.89 9.38
CA LEU A 138 -4.14 18.05 10.83
C LEU A 138 -3.09 19.10 11.24
N ASP A 139 -3.49 20.10 12.02
CA ASP A 139 -2.55 20.99 12.71
C ASP A 139 -2.25 20.38 14.08
N LEU A 140 -0.97 20.08 14.33
CA LEU A 140 -0.53 19.29 15.47
C LEU A 140 0.51 20.03 16.33
N LYS A 141 0.62 19.57 17.59
CA LYS A 141 1.70 19.86 18.54
C LYS A 141 2.19 18.58 19.19
N ILE A 142 3.42 18.60 19.73
CA ILE A 142 3.90 17.51 20.60
C ILE A 142 2.87 17.26 21.72
N GLY A 143 2.49 15.98 21.87
CA GLY A 143 1.57 15.52 22.93
C GLY A 143 2.20 15.65 24.32
N GLU A 144 1.37 15.76 25.35
CA GLU A 144 1.80 16.08 26.72
C GLU A 144 2.88 15.12 27.24
N GLN A 145 2.73 13.81 27.01
CA GLN A 145 3.69 12.78 27.45
C GLN A 145 5.11 13.02 26.92
N ARG A 146 5.24 13.57 25.70
CA ARG A 146 6.54 13.79 25.06
C ARG A 146 7.11 15.19 25.31
N ARG A 147 6.31 16.16 25.80
CA ARG A 147 6.82 17.53 26.07
C ARG A 147 7.87 17.57 27.18
N GLU A 148 7.76 16.67 28.15
CA GLU A 148 8.68 16.57 29.29
C GLU A 148 10.02 15.91 28.91
N LEU A 149 10.07 15.21 27.77
CA LEU A 149 11.28 14.50 27.34
C LEU A 149 12.38 15.49 26.89
N PRO A 150 13.64 15.32 27.34
CA PRO A 150 14.74 16.26 27.05
C PRO A 150 14.96 16.55 25.56
N GLU A 151 14.81 15.53 24.71
CA GLU A 151 15.00 15.62 23.27
C GLU A 151 13.94 16.48 22.56
N TYR A 152 12.73 16.57 23.12
CA TYR A 152 11.59 17.29 22.55
C TYR A 152 11.30 18.63 23.23
N LYS A 153 11.85 18.88 24.43
CA LYS A 153 11.63 20.10 25.22
C LYS A 153 11.84 21.39 24.42
N LYS A 154 12.86 21.43 23.57
CA LYS A 154 13.21 22.57 22.70
C LYS A 154 12.24 22.79 21.52
N PHE A 155 11.38 21.82 21.22
CA PHE A 155 10.43 21.86 20.10
C PHE A 155 8.97 22.04 20.51
N THR A 156 8.69 22.06 21.81
CA THR A 156 7.33 22.12 22.41
C THR A 156 6.49 23.30 21.95
N ASN A 157 7.13 24.40 21.54
CA ASN A 157 6.45 25.63 21.10
C ASN A 157 6.12 25.66 19.61
N PHE A 158 6.52 24.65 18.83
CA PHE A 158 6.24 24.61 17.39
C PHE A 158 4.98 23.81 17.08
N ASN A 159 4.15 24.38 16.22
CA ASN A 159 3.07 23.69 15.55
C ASN A 159 3.60 23.14 14.23
N PHE A 160 2.98 22.07 13.75
CA PHE A 160 3.23 21.56 12.42
C PHE A 160 1.93 21.11 11.77
N GLU A 161 1.81 21.30 10.46
CA GLU A 161 0.71 20.75 9.66
C GLU A 161 1.16 19.40 9.11
N ILE A 162 0.34 18.36 9.28
CA ILE A 162 0.49 17.11 8.55
C ILE A 162 -0.63 16.94 7.51
N GLN A 163 -0.24 16.55 6.30
CA GLN A 163 -1.14 16.26 5.18
C GLN A 163 -1.08 14.77 4.91
N ILE A 164 -2.16 14.04 5.17
CA ILE A 164 -2.27 12.60 4.96
C ILE A 164 -3.08 12.38 3.68
N ARG A 165 -2.51 11.64 2.72
CA ARG A 165 -3.08 11.45 1.38
C ARG A 165 -2.83 10.05 0.85
N THR A 166 -3.69 9.59 -0.04
CA THR A 166 -3.33 8.47 -0.93
C THR A 166 -2.35 8.92 -2.02
N ILE A 167 -1.75 7.97 -2.74
CA ILE A 167 -0.94 8.25 -3.94
C ILE A 167 -1.72 9.09 -4.96
N THR A 168 -3.00 8.75 -5.17
CA THR A 168 -3.86 9.41 -6.16
C THR A 168 -4.23 10.82 -5.71
N GLN A 169 -4.60 11.02 -4.44
CA GLN A 169 -4.86 12.35 -3.87
C GLN A 169 -3.64 13.26 -3.93
N ASP A 170 -2.45 12.73 -3.64
CA ASP A 170 -1.22 13.51 -3.72
C ASP A 170 -0.90 13.89 -5.18
N SER A 171 -1.00 12.94 -6.10
CA SER A 171 -0.83 13.18 -7.54
C SER A 171 -1.79 14.26 -8.05
N TRP A 172 -3.06 14.17 -7.68
CA TRP A 172 -4.06 15.19 -7.99
C TRP A 172 -3.68 16.55 -7.41
N SER A 173 -3.29 16.62 -6.13
CA SER A 173 -2.92 17.87 -5.49
C SER A 173 -1.75 18.56 -6.17
N VAL A 174 -0.77 17.81 -6.67
CA VAL A 174 0.38 18.37 -7.42
C VAL A 174 -0.09 18.97 -8.75
N LEU A 175 -0.95 18.25 -9.47
CA LEU A 175 -1.51 18.70 -10.75
C LEU A 175 -2.42 19.92 -10.58
N ASP A 176 -3.37 19.86 -9.65
CA ASP A 176 -4.30 20.95 -9.33
C ASP A 176 -3.56 22.23 -8.95
N HIS A 177 -2.51 22.12 -8.12
CA HIS A 177 -1.69 23.27 -7.77
C HIS A 177 -0.99 23.88 -8.99
N LYS A 178 -0.40 23.06 -9.88
CA LYS A 178 0.22 23.54 -11.12
C LYS A 178 -0.77 24.18 -12.09
N ILE A 179 -2.00 23.68 -12.16
CA ILE A 179 -3.08 24.22 -13.00
C ILE A 179 -3.55 25.57 -12.44
N LYS A 180 -3.87 25.65 -11.15
CA LYS A 180 -4.36 26.88 -10.49
C LYS A 180 -3.32 27.98 -10.43
N TYR A 181 -2.03 27.64 -10.38
CA TYR A 181 -0.95 28.63 -10.37
C TYR A 181 -0.85 29.43 -11.68
N LYS A 182 -1.39 28.92 -12.81
CA LYS A 182 -1.19 29.48 -14.15
C LYS A 182 -2.24 30.50 -14.64
N LYS A 183 -3.04 31.13 -13.75
CA LYS A 183 -4.13 32.14 -13.97
C LYS A 183 -5.55 31.58 -13.68
N SER A 184 -6.54 32.49 -13.68
CA SER A 184 -7.97 32.17 -13.58
C SER A 184 -8.38 31.18 -14.68
N ILE A 185 -8.79 29.98 -14.27
CA ILE A 185 -9.18 28.90 -15.18
C ILE A 185 -10.51 29.29 -15.85
N PRO A 186 -10.61 29.29 -17.19
CA PRO A 186 -11.88 29.51 -17.89
C PRO A 186 -12.96 28.51 -17.45
N SER A 187 -14.21 28.97 -17.38
CA SER A 187 -15.36 28.13 -17.00
C SER A 187 -15.50 26.87 -17.87
N SER A 188 -15.17 26.96 -19.15
CA SER A 188 -15.16 25.82 -20.08
C SER A 188 -14.18 24.70 -19.69
N LEU A 189 -13.08 25.04 -19.00
CA LEU A 189 -12.10 24.07 -18.49
C LEU A 189 -12.43 23.57 -17.09
N LYS A 190 -13.17 24.33 -16.27
CA LYS A 190 -13.61 23.90 -14.92
C LYS A 190 -14.28 22.52 -14.98
N ARG A 191 -15.18 22.31 -15.95
CA ARG A 191 -15.87 21.01 -16.13
C ARG A 191 -14.88 19.85 -16.34
N ARG A 192 -13.86 20.04 -17.17
CA ARG A 192 -12.85 18.99 -17.43
C ARG A 192 -12.02 18.67 -16.19
N ILE A 193 -11.70 19.68 -15.39
CA ILE A 193 -10.96 19.50 -14.14
C ILE A 193 -11.85 18.75 -13.12
N ASN A 194 -13.13 19.08 -13.02
CA ASN A 194 -14.08 18.33 -12.18
C ASN A 194 -14.15 16.86 -12.60
N THR A 195 -14.22 16.58 -13.91
CA THR A 195 -14.21 15.19 -14.41
C THR A 195 -12.92 14.46 -14.04
N LEU A 196 -11.76 15.13 -14.09
CA LEU A 196 -10.50 14.52 -13.67
C LEU A 196 -10.47 14.27 -12.16
N ALA A 197 -10.96 15.20 -11.33
CA ALA A 197 -11.06 14.99 -9.89
C ALA A 197 -11.89 13.73 -9.58
N ALA A 198 -13.06 13.60 -10.22
CA ALA A 198 -13.93 12.44 -10.06
C ALA A 198 -13.28 11.13 -10.55
N LEU A 199 -12.47 11.18 -11.62
CA LEU A 199 -11.73 10.02 -12.10
C LEU A 199 -10.66 9.56 -11.09
N PHE A 200 -9.96 10.52 -10.47
CA PHE A 200 -8.97 10.22 -9.44
C PHE A 200 -9.62 9.64 -8.19
N GLU A 201 -10.74 10.21 -7.75
CA GLU A 201 -11.54 9.68 -6.65
C GLU A 201 -12.05 8.25 -6.94
N LEU A 202 -12.58 8.03 -8.15
CA LEU A 202 -13.00 6.70 -8.58
C LEU A 202 -11.84 5.71 -8.55
N ALA A 203 -10.67 6.09 -9.09
CA ALA A 203 -9.51 5.22 -9.10
C ALA A 203 -9.08 4.80 -7.68
N ASP A 204 -9.05 5.74 -6.73
CA ASP A 204 -8.74 5.44 -5.33
C ASP A 204 -9.70 4.42 -4.73
N ARG A 205 -11.01 4.59 -4.97
CA ARG A 205 -12.03 3.65 -4.51
C ARG A 205 -11.85 2.27 -5.14
N GLU A 206 -11.66 2.19 -6.45
CA GLU A 206 -11.47 0.90 -7.14
C GLU A 206 -10.22 0.17 -6.66
N PHE A 207 -9.10 0.87 -6.42
CA PHE A 207 -7.90 0.24 -5.86
C PHE A 207 -8.14 -0.34 -4.46
N LYS A 208 -8.93 0.34 -3.62
CA LYS A 208 -9.34 -0.18 -2.32
C LYS A 208 -10.24 -1.41 -2.46
N GLU A 209 -11.26 -1.37 -3.32
CA GLU A 209 -12.16 -2.52 -3.53
C GLU A 209 -11.40 -3.76 -4.04
N ILE A 210 -10.45 -3.58 -4.97
CA ILE A 210 -9.60 -4.68 -5.46
C ILE A 210 -8.75 -5.27 -4.33
N LYS A 211 -8.20 -4.43 -3.45
CA LYS A 211 -7.44 -4.88 -2.27
C LYS A 211 -8.32 -5.75 -1.37
N LEU A 212 -9.49 -5.24 -0.97
CA LEU A 212 -10.42 -5.94 -0.08
C LEU A 212 -10.88 -7.27 -0.69
N ALA A 213 -11.26 -7.27 -1.97
CA ALA A 213 -11.66 -8.49 -2.68
C ALA A 213 -10.50 -9.52 -2.74
N THR A 214 -9.27 -9.05 -2.95
CA THR A 214 -8.08 -9.94 -2.97
C THR A 214 -7.83 -10.56 -1.59
N GLU A 215 -7.90 -9.76 -0.52
CA GLU A 215 -7.76 -10.24 0.85
C GLU A 215 -8.85 -11.24 1.23
N GLU A 216 -10.10 -10.99 0.81
CA GLU A 216 -11.22 -11.90 1.04
C GLU A 216 -11.02 -13.25 0.34
N GLU A 217 -10.56 -13.25 -0.92
CA GLU A 217 -10.27 -14.47 -1.67
C GLU A 217 -9.13 -15.27 -1.03
N ILE A 218 -8.06 -14.59 -0.56
CA ILE A 218 -6.98 -15.25 0.19
C ILE A 218 -7.55 -15.91 1.46
N ALA A 219 -8.36 -15.19 2.25
CA ALA A 219 -8.96 -15.70 3.47
C ALA A 219 -9.96 -16.86 3.22
N LYS A 220 -10.67 -16.87 2.09
CA LYS A 220 -11.52 -18.02 1.69
C LYS A 220 -10.67 -19.27 1.44
N VAL A 221 -9.59 -19.13 0.68
CA VAL A 221 -8.66 -20.23 0.42
C VAL A 221 -8.06 -20.77 1.72
N GLU A 222 -7.79 -19.91 2.71
CA GLU A 222 -7.34 -20.29 4.06
C GLU A 222 -8.38 -21.07 4.86
N ARG A 223 -9.63 -20.61 4.91
CA ARG A 223 -10.72 -21.29 5.64
C ARG A 223 -11.06 -22.65 5.06
N GLU A 224 -11.14 -22.78 3.73
CA GLU A 224 -11.45 -24.04 3.07
C GLU A 224 -10.43 -25.15 3.41
N GLU A 225 -9.18 -24.82 3.74
CA GLU A 225 -8.20 -25.82 4.16
C GLU A 225 -8.34 -26.26 5.61
N ILE A 226 -8.71 -25.36 6.52
CA ILE A 226 -8.93 -25.70 7.93
C ILE A 226 -10.03 -26.76 8.02
N GLU A 227 -11.15 -26.54 7.31
CA GLU A 227 -12.28 -27.46 7.26
C GLU A 227 -11.90 -28.84 6.70
N VAL A 228 -11.08 -28.90 5.65
CA VAL A 228 -10.58 -30.17 5.06
C VAL A 228 -9.59 -30.88 5.99
N SER A 229 -8.79 -30.13 6.76
CA SER A 229 -7.84 -30.69 7.72
C SER A 229 -8.49 -31.22 9.01
N GLU A 230 -9.62 -30.64 9.41
CA GLU A 230 -10.39 -31.07 10.59
C GLU A 230 -11.24 -32.30 10.27
N THR A 231 -11.85 -32.37 9.07
CA THR A 231 -12.58 -33.57 8.62
C THR A 231 -11.68 -34.79 8.43
N THR A 232 -10.40 -34.61 8.14
CA THR A 232 -9.43 -35.73 8.03
C THR A 232 -8.86 -36.19 9.37
N LYS A 233 -8.96 -35.40 10.45
CA LYS A 233 -8.50 -35.79 11.80
C LYS A 233 -9.55 -36.48 12.64
N ASN A 234 -10.83 -36.17 12.45
CA ASN A 234 -11.93 -36.83 13.15
C ASN A 234 -12.42 -38.04 12.35
N GLY A 235 -11.65 -39.12 12.40
CA GLY A 235 -12.08 -40.42 11.89
C GLY A 235 -13.31 -40.92 12.66
N SER A 236 -14.45 -40.99 11.98
CA SER A 236 -15.52 -41.91 12.36
C SER A 236 -16.14 -42.52 11.11
N THR A 237 -16.20 -43.84 11.18
CA THR A 237 -16.57 -44.83 10.18
C THR A 237 -18.03 -44.73 9.74
N GLY A 238 -18.25 -44.76 8.41
CA GLY A 238 -19.54 -45.11 7.81
C GLY A 238 -19.48 -44.99 6.27
N PRO A 239 -19.92 -46.00 5.50
CA PRO A 239 -19.99 -45.89 4.05
C PRO A 239 -21.26 -45.13 3.70
N THR A 240 -21.14 -43.83 3.50
CA THR A 240 -22.20 -43.03 2.91
C THR A 240 -21.62 -42.19 1.78
N GLU A 241 -22.25 -42.39 0.63
CA GLU A 241 -22.03 -41.81 -0.68
C GLU A 241 -21.23 -40.51 -0.72
N ASN A 242 -20.25 -40.49 -1.64
CA ASN A 242 -19.56 -39.33 -2.16
C ASN A 242 -20.53 -38.20 -2.55
N THR A 243 -21.00 -37.41 -1.59
CA THR A 243 -21.36 -36.02 -1.86
C THR A 243 -20.05 -35.27 -1.99
N LYS A 244 -19.54 -35.21 -3.23
CA LYS A 244 -18.51 -34.27 -3.68
C LYS A 244 -18.91 -32.88 -3.19
N SER A 245 -18.35 -32.46 -2.07
CA SER A 245 -18.57 -31.12 -1.54
C SER A 245 -18.04 -30.09 -2.52
N SER A 246 -18.83 -29.05 -2.71
CA SER A 246 -18.77 -28.01 -3.73
C SER A 246 -17.57 -27.03 -3.59
N SER A 247 -16.43 -27.44 -3.01
CA SER A 247 -15.28 -26.55 -2.73
C SER A 247 -14.29 -26.37 -3.90
N ASN A 248 -14.71 -26.69 -5.12
CA ASN A 248 -13.88 -26.84 -6.32
C ASN A 248 -13.71 -25.53 -7.11
N GLY A 249 -13.22 -24.47 -6.49
CA GLY A 249 -12.83 -23.26 -7.24
C GLY A 249 -11.77 -23.60 -8.30
N ARG A 250 -11.85 -22.96 -9.48
CA ARG A 250 -10.84 -23.08 -10.54
C ARG A 250 -9.45 -22.74 -9.98
N LEU A 251 -8.41 -23.37 -10.50
CA LEU A 251 -7.03 -23.08 -10.11
C LEU A 251 -6.70 -21.62 -10.46
N ASN A 252 -6.22 -20.86 -9.48
CA ASN A 252 -5.68 -19.51 -9.62
C ASN A 252 -4.31 -19.43 -8.93
N ALA A 253 -3.59 -18.32 -9.11
CA ALA A 253 -2.22 -18.17 -8.59
C ALA A 253 -2.12 -18.43 -7.08
N PHE A 254 -3.12 -17.97 -6.30
CA PHE A 254 -3.20 -18.20 -4.86
C PHE A 254 -3.36 -19.67 -4.50
N GLY A 255 -4.33 -20.35 -5.13
CA GLY A 255 -4.57 -21.78 -4.93
C GLY A 255 -3.36 -22.62 -5.35
N PHE A 256 -2.72 -22.27 -6.46
CA PHE A 256 -1.47 -22.90 -6.90
C PHE A 256 -0.36 -22.72 -5.87
N LEU A 257 -0.05 -21.48 -5.48
CA LEU A 257 1.06 -21.13 -4.58
C LEU A 257 0.98 -21.92 -3.27
N LYS A 258 -0.24 -21.99 -2.75
CA LYS A 258 -0.52 -22.65 -1.48
C LYS A 258 -0.28 -24.16 -1.56
N ILE A 259 -0.80 -24.80 -2.61
CA ILE A 259 -0.59 -26.24 -2.84
C ILE A 259 0.91 -26.54 -2.99
N VAL A 260 1.64 -25.76 -3.80
CA VAL A 260 3.07 -26.05 -4.04
C VAL A 260 3.94 -25.78 -2.81
N LYS A 261 3.60 -24.80 -1.96
CA LYS A 261 4.29 -24.58 -0.67
C LYS A 261 4.19 -25.80 0.26
N HIS A 262 3.10 -26.58 0.19
CA HIS A 262 3.00 -27.83 0.96
C HIS A 262 4.04 -28.88 0.52
N PHE A 263 4.29 -29.00 -0.79
CA PHE A 263 5.23 -29.98 -1.37
C PHE A 263 6.69 -29.50 -1.34
N PHE A 264 6.91 -28.19 -1.31
CA PHE A 264 8.22 -27.53 -1.41
C PHE A 264 8.39 -26.45 -0.34
N LYS A 265 8.43 -26.86 0.93
CA LYS A 265 8.48 -25.95 2.10
C LYS A 265 9.70 -25.03 2.14
N ASP A 266 10.83 -25.50 1.60
CA ASP A 266 12.11 -24.78 1.65
C ASP A 266 12.37 -23.93 0.39
N TYR A 267 11.38 -23.79 -0.49
CA TYR A 267 11.52 -23.02 -1.72
C TYR A 267 10.70 -21.73 -1.66
N ASP A 268 11.38 -20.62 -1.91
CA ASP A 268 10.75 -19.32 -2.04
C ASP A 268 10.25 -19.12 -3.49
N PHE A 269 8.93 -19.01 -3.64
CA PHE A 269 8.27 -18.88 -4.92
C PHE A 269 8.05 -17.40 -5.24
N GLU A 270 8.67 -16.92 -6.31
CA GLU A 270 8.47 -15.54 -6.77
C GLU A 270 7.07 -15.35 -7.39
N ASP A 271 6.30 -14.37 -6.90
CA ASP A 271 4.89 -14.15 -7.24
C ASP A 271 4.62 -14.08 -8.76
N TYR A 272 5.45 -13.35 -9.51
CA TYR A 272 5.27 -13.22 -10.97
C TYR A 272 5.49 -14.54 -11.72
N LYS A 273 6.36 -15.43 -11.21
CA LYS A 273 6.57 -16.78 -11.79
C LYS A 273 5.40 -17.68 -11.48
N VAL A 274 4.83 -17.53 -10.28
CA VAL A 274 3.65 -18.28 -9.84
C VAL A 274 2.44 -17.94 -10.71
N ASP A 275 2.18 -16.65 -10.93
CA ASP A 275 1.07 -16.20 -11.76
C ASP A 275 1.23 -16.69 -13.21
N GLY A 276 2.39 -16.42 -13.83
CA GLY A 276 2.66 -16.86 -15.20
C GLY A 276 2.56 -18.38 -15.38
N PHE A 277 3.10 -19.16 -14.43
CA PHE A 277 3.02 -20.61 -14.52
C PHE A 277 1.60 -21.15 -14.27
N THR A 278 0.82 -20.51 -13.40
CA THR A 278 -0.59 -20.88 -13.21
C THR A 278 -1.40 -20.60 -14.47
N GLN A 279 -1.14 -19.50 -15.16
CA GLN A 279 -1.76 -19.19 -16.45
C GLN A 279 -1.38 -20.22 -17.52
N GLU A 280 -0.13 -20.71 -17.56
CA GLU A 280 0.27 -21.83 -18.45
C GLU A 280 -0.60 -23.07 -18.19
N ILE A 281 -0.86 -23.41 -16.93
CA ILE A 281 -1.68 -24.58 -16.55
C ILE A 281 -3.13 -24.36 -16.98
N VAL A 282 -3.72 -23.21 -16.67
CA VAL A 282 -5.11 -22.90 -16.99
C VAL A 282 -5.32 -22.74 -18.50
N ALA A 283 -4.31 -22.31 -19.26
CA ALA A 283 -4.39 -22.23 -20.72
C ALA A 283 -4.52 -23.63 -21.37
N VAL A 284 -3.84 -24.64 -20.80
CA VAL A 284 -3.93 -26.03 -21.27
C VAL A 284 -5.14 -26.76 -20.69
N ASP A 285 -5.51 -26.44 -19.46
CA ASP A 285 -6.68 -26.98 -18.79
C ASP A 285 -7.54 -25.89 -18.15
N PRO A 286 -8.46 -25.27 -18.91
CA PRO A 286 -9.27 -24.18 -18.37
C PRO A 286 -10.04 -24.61 -17.13
N ASN A 287 -10.56 -25.84 -17.11
CA ASN A 287 -11.47 -26.31 -16.08
C ASN A 287 -10.76 -26.96 -14.88
N ILE A 288 -9.42 -26.94 -14.82
CA ILE A 288 -8.68 -27.51 -13.69
C ILE A 288 -9.09 -26.82 -12.39
N THR A 289 -9.48 -27.61 -11.40
CA THR A 289 -9.79 -27.12 -10.06
C THR A 289 -8.56 -27.23 -9.16
N ARG A 290 -8.61 -26.51 -8.04
CA ARG A 290 -7.57 -26.62 -6.99
C ARG A 290 -7.40 -28.06 -6.50
N SER A 291 -8.50 -28.81 -6.36
CA SER A 291 -8.49 -30.21 -5.94
C SER A 291 -7.85 -31.11 -7.00
N ASP A 292 -8.19 -30.93 -8.27
CA ASP A 292 -7.58 -31.70 -9.37
C ASP A 292 -6.07 -31.52 -9.38
N PHE A 293 -5.59 -30.26 -9.31
CA PHE A 293 -4.16 -29.98 -9.28
C PHE A 293 -3.45 -30.60 -8.06
N ASN A 294 -4.07 -30.54 -6.88
CA ASN A 294 -3.52 -31.15 -5.67
C ASN A 294 -3.43 -32.69 -5.80
N GLU A 295 -4.45 -33.33 -6.37
CA GLU A 295 -4.47 -34.77 -6.64
C GLU A 295 -3.36 -35.14 -7.63
N TYR A 296 -3.21 -34.39 -8.72
CA TYR A 296 -2.16 -34.61 -9.72
C TYR A 296 -0.76 -34.53 -9.08
N MET A 297 -0.57 -33.61 -8.14
CA MET A 297 0.67 -33.50 -7.38
C MET A 297 0.85 -34.69 -6.44
N LYS A 298 -0.15 -35.05 -5.62
CA LYS A 298 -0.06 -36.17 -4.66
C LYS A 298 0.29 -37.49 -5.34
N ASP A 299 -0.35 -37.78 -6.46
CA ASP A 299 -0.18 -39.06 -7.16
C ASP A 299 1.22 -39.20 -7.77
N ASN A 300 1.79 -38.10 -8.24
CA ASN A 300 2.98 -38.14 -9.10
C ASN A 300 4.27 -37.65 -8.41
N ILE A 301 4.18 -36.84 -7.36
CA ILE A 301 5.34 -36.15 -6.76
C ILE A 301 6.42 -37.12 -6.28
N SER A 302 6.03 -38.26 -5.70
CA SER A 302 6.97 -39.27 -5.20
C SER A 302 7.79 -39.87 -6.35
N LYS A 303 7.14 -40.21 -7.47
CA LYS A 303 7.80 -40.77 -8.65
C LYS A 303 8.73 -39.74 -9.30
N VAL A 304 8.29 -38.48 -9.41
CA VAL A 304 9.11 -37.41 -9.99
C VAL A 304 10.31 -37.06 -9.09
N LYS A 305 10.18 -37.15 -7.75
CA LYS A 305 11.32 -37.00 -6.83
C LYS A 305 12.37 -38.11 -6.99
N GLN A 306 11.96 -39.34 -7.32
CA GLN A 306 12.90 -40.41 -7.68
C GLN A 306 13.63 -40.08 -8.99
N TYR A 307 12.92 -39.60 -10.01
CA TYR A 307 13.53 -39.15 -11.25
C TYR A 307 14.51 -37.99 -11.02
N LYS A 308 14.15 -37.00 -10.20
CA LYS A 308 15.06 -35.93 -9.80
C LYS A 308 16.36 -36.48 -9.22
N SER A 309 16.25 -37.42 -8.28
CA SER A 309 17.43 -38.03 -7.64
C SER A 309 18.30 -38.82 -8.62
N PHE A 310 17.70 -39.41 -9.66
CA PHE A 310 18.43 -40.05 -10.75
C PHE A 310 19.11 -39.02 -11.66
N PHE A 311 18.38 -37.99 -12.08
CA PHE A 311 18.85 -36.92 -12.95
C PHE A 311 20.05 -36.19 -12.35
N GLU A 312 19.96 -35.80 -11.07
CA GLU A 312 21.03 -35.09 -10.35
C GLU A 312 22.28 -35.96 -10.12
N LYS A 313 22.16 -37.29 -10.17
CA LYS A 313 23.31 -38.21 -10.09
C LYS A 313 23.94 -38.48 -11.46
N ALA A 314 23.15 -38.40 -12.52
CA ALA A 314 23.58 -38.71 -13.88
C ALA A 314 24.19 -37.49 -14.60
N SER A 315 23.83 -36.27 -14.20
CA SER A 315 24.40 -35.04 -14.73
C SER A 315 25.78 -34.77 -14.12
N GLU A 316 26.84 -34.75 -14.95
CA GLU A 316 28.17 -34.28 -14.57
C GLU A 316 28.20 -32.76 -14.30
N SER A 317 27.18 -32.04 -14.78
CA SER A 317 26.90 -30.64 -14.47
C SER A 317 26.10 -30.50 -13.16
N ASN A 318 26.29 -29.39 -12.46
CA ASN A 318 25.59 -29.06 -11.20
C ASN A 318 24.09 -28.69 -11.42
N GLU A 319 23.46 -29.22 -12.46
CA GLU A 319 22.08 -28.91 -12.87
C GLU A 319 21.07 -29.59 -11.94
N LYS A 320 20.23 -28.78 -11.29
CA LYS A 320 19.19 -29.23 -10.37
C LYS A 320 17.81 -28.96 -10.95
N LEU A 321 16.88 -29.89 -10.77
CA LEU A 321 15.49 -29.66 -11.13
C LEU A 321 14.85 -28.73 -10.10
N ASN A 322 14.52 -27.52 -10.54
CA ASN A 322 13.77 -26.56 -9.74
C ASN A 322 12.32 -27.04 -9.52
N PRO A 323 11.59 -26.52 -8.52
CA PRO A 323 10.22 -26.94 -8.23
C PRO A 323 9.24 -26.80 -9.39
N PHE A 324 9.33 -25.74 -10.19
CA PHE A 324 8.48 -25.57 -11.39
C PHE A 324 8.69 -26.70 -12.40
N THR A 325 9.93 -27.14 -12.62
CA THR A 325 10.24 -28.29 -13.49
C THR A 325 9.69 -29.59 -12.91
N ILE A 326 9.80 -29.79 -11.60
CA ILE A 326 9.20 -30.96 -10.92
C ILE A 326 7.67 -30.97 -11.11
N ILE A 327 7.02 -29.82 -10.96
CA ILE A 327 5.57 -29.70 -11.16
C ILE A 327 5.20 -30.00 -12.61
N ARG A 328 5.96 -29.49 -13.60
CA ARG A 328 5.78 -29.82 -15.03
C ARG A 328 5.82 -31.33 -15.27
N HIS A 329 6.77 -32.04 -14.67
CA HIS A 329 6.84 -33.50 -14.75
C HIS A 329 5.65 -34.20 -14.06
N CYS A 330 5.15 -33.69 -12.94
CA CYS A 330 3.97 -34.25 -12.27
C CYS A 330 2.72 -34.12 -13.15
N LEU A 331 2.50 -32.95 -13.74
CA LEU A 331 1.40 -32.70 -14.68
C LEU A 331 1.51 -33.58 -15.93
N TYR A 332 2.71 -33.68 -16.52
CA TYR A 332 2.96 -34.56 -17.66
C TYR A 332 2.70 -36.03 -17.32
N LEU A 333 3.12 -36.49 -16.14
CA LEU A 333 2.90 -37.88 -15.74
C LEU A 333 1.42 -38.20 -15.53
N HIS A 334 0.64 -37.25 -15.01
CA HIS A 334 -0.80 -37.39 -14.87
C HIS A 334 -1.51 -37.54 -16.23
N ASN A 335 -1.19 -36.66 -17.20
CA ASN A 335 -1.73 -36.75 -18.55
C ASN A 335 -0.72 -36.28 -19.61
N LYS A 336 -0.06 -37.27 -20.24
CA LYS A 336 1.05 -37.04 -21.19
C LYS A 336 0.62 -36.32 -22.46
N GLU A 337 -0.62 -36.52 -22.91
CA GLU A 337 -1.13 -35.85 -24.11
C GLU A 337 -1.43 -34.38 -23.81
N LYS A 338 -2.18 -34.14 -22.72
CA LYS A 338 -2.63 -32.80 -22.33
C LYS A 338 -1.47 -31.87 -21.98
N TYR A 339 -0.55 -32.34 -21.13
CA TYR A 339 0.58 -31.53 -20.67
C TYR A 339 1.86 -31.78 -21.45
N SER A 340 1.76 -32.29 -22.69
CA SER A 340 2.96 -32.54 -23.51
C SER A 340 3.80 -31.29 -23.71
N SER A 341 3.17 -30.11 -23.90
CA SER A 341 3.88 -28.84 -24.11
C SER A 341 4.68 -28.35 -22.90
N PHE A 342 4.44 -28.90 -21.71
CA PHE A 342 5.09 -28.45 -20.46
C PHE A 342 6.56 -28.87 -20.37
N LEU A 343 6.98 -29.84 -21.18
CA LEU A 343 8.35 -30.34 -21.21
C LEU A 343 8.95 -30.14 -22.61
N THR A 344 10.25 -29.91 -22.69
CA THR A 344 10.96 -29.93 -23.98
C THR A 344 11.01 -31.36 -24.53
N LYS A 345 11.22 -31.52 -25.84
CA LYS A 345 11.32 -32.85 -26.47
C LYS A 345 12.35 -33.74 -25.77
N VAL A 346 13.54 -33.19 -25.51
CA VAL A 346 14.64 -33.92 -24.83
C VAL A 346 14.25 -34.31 -23.41
N SER A 347 13.63 -33.41 -22.65
CA SER A 347 13.18 -33.68 -21.28
C SER A 347 12.11 -34.76 -21.22
N LYS A 348 11.15 -34.78 -22.16
CA LYS A 348 10.15 -35.85 -22.28
C LYS A 348 10.78 -37.19 -22.56
N GLU A 349 11.62 -37.27 -23.60
CA GLU A 349 12.26 -38.52 -24.01
C GLU A 349 13.12 -39.11 -22.88
N ALA A 350 13.89 -38.27 -22.17
CA ALA A 350 14.69 -38.69 -21.03
C ALA A 350 13.83 -39.22 -19.87
N PHE A 351 12.73 -38.52 -19.55
CA PHE A 351 11.83 -38.92 -18.48
C PHE A 351 11.06 -40.21 -18.82
N ASP A 352 10.55 -40.34 -20.04
CA ASP A 352 9.83 -41.54 -20.50
C ASP A 352 10.73 -42.77 -20.58
N GLN A 353 11.98 -42.61 -21.04
CA GLN A 353 12.98 -43.69 -20.99
C GLN A 353 13.30 -44.11 -19.56
N TRP A 354 13.40 -43.16 -18.64
CA TRP A 354 13.60 -43.46 -17.23
C TRP A 354 12.39 -44.19 -16.64
N LEU A 355 11.17 -43.75 -16.96
CA LEU A 355 9.94 -44.42 -16.52
C LEU A 355 9.93 -45.87 -17.01
N MET A 356 10.17 -46.15 -18.30
CA MET A 356 10.19 -47.52 -18.84
C MET A 356 11.17 -48.46 -18.11
N LYS A 357 12.29 -47.94 -17.62
CA LYS A 357 13.31 -48.72 -16.89
C LYS A 357 13.00 -48.92 -15.41
N ASN A 358 12.10 -48.12 -14.86
CA ASN A 358 11.80 -48.07 -13.43
C ASN A 358 10.29 -48.19 -13.14
N SER A 359 9.50 -48.70 -14.10
CA SER A 359 8.05 -48.89 -14.01
C SER A 359 7.67 -49.95 -12.98
#